data_AF-A0A8T0QJH9-F1
#
_entry.id   AF-A0A8T0QJH9-F1
#
_cell.length_a   1.000
_cell.length_b   1.000
_cell.length_c   1.000
_cell.angle_alpha   90.00
_cell.angle_beta   90.00
_cell.angle_gamma   90.00
#
_symmetry.space_group_name_H-M   'P 1'
#
loop_
_entity.id
_entity.type
_entity.pdbx_description
1 polymer ?
#
loop_
_entity_poly.entity_id
_entity_poly.type
_entity_poly.pdbx_seq_one_letter_code
_entity_poly.pdbx_strand_id
1 'polypeptide(L)'
;MEDSSGASPSPAILRNRYWILLHGRSVPNERGLIVSSLENGTKLEFGLAPPGFEQARAAGELLQKELEEMGVPLDSVKIRYSPFSRTTETARVVAGVLSIPFEGPSCEAVMGLCEHYFGPSYELHSHDKYAEVWAVDEAHPHMAPEGGESVADVANRLLAVLSSTETDFHSSEMLIVSHGDPLQIFEAVLSGAKENASFLDGVRDLKVKGTAVASVLSQHRKFALATGEVHRVV
;
A
#
# COMPACT_ATOMS: atom_id res chain seq x y z
N MET A 1 -23.72 -29.24 30.77
CA MET A 1 -24.30 -28.24 29.85
C MET A 1 -23.26 -27.17 29.70
N GLU A 2 -22.33 -27.39 28.77
CA GLU A 2 -21.33 -26.41 28.36
C GLU A 2 -21.52 -26.29 26.86
N ASP A 3 -22.16 -25.20 26.45
CA ASP A 3 -22.27 -24.80 25.05
C ASP A 3 -21.47 -23.51 24.95
N SER A 4 -20.17 -23.65 24.67
CA SER A 4 -19.31 -22.54 24.30
C SER A 4 -18.97 -22.71 22.83
N SER A 5 -19.96 -22.42 22.00
CA SER A 5 -19.77 -22.22 20.57
C SER A 5 -19.00 -20.91 20.38
N GLY A 6 -17.68 -21.02 20.35
CA GLY A 6 -16.81 -19.96 19.86
C GLY A 6 -17.23 -19.62 18.43
N ALA A 7 -17.91 -18.47 18.29
CA ALA A 7 -18.28 -17.95 16.98
C ALA A 7 -17.01 -17.76 16.15
N SER A 8 -16.90 -18.52 15.07
CA SER A 8 -15.96 -18.23 14.00
C SER A 8 -16.27 -16.83 13.45
N PRO A 9 -15.26 -15.94 13.30
CA PRO A 9 -15.51 -14.65 12.71
C PRO A 9 -16.03 -14.87 11.29
N SER A 10 -17.22 -14.33 11.03
CA SER A 10 -17.78 -14.20 9.69
C SER A 10 -16.80 -13.44 8.80
N PRO A 11 -16.91 -13.52 7.46
CA PRO A 11 -16.02 -12.82 6.57
C PRO A 11 -15.79 -11.39 7.00
N ALA A 12 -14.54 -10.94 7.07
CA ALA A 12 -14.22 -9.57 7.42
C ALA A 12 -14.77 -8.64 6.33
N ILE A 13 -16.04 -8.26 6.46
CA ILE A 13 -16.62 -7.15 5.73
C ILE A 13 -15.83 -5.93 6.19
N LEU A 14 -15.01 -5.39 5.29
CA LEU A 14 -14.32 -4.13 5.55
C LEU A 14 -15.38 -3.06 5.82
N ARG A 15 -15.21 -2.35 6.92
CA ARG A 15 -16.12 -1.31 7.41
C ARG A 15 -15.86 0.02 6.72
N ASN A 16 -14.70 0.17 6.11
CA ASN A 16 -14.29 1.32 5.34
C ASN A 16 -14.21 1.00 3.84
N ARG A 17 -14.23 2.04 3.02
CA ARG A 17 -13.93 1.95 1.59
C ARG A 17 -12.50 2.38 1.35
N TYR A 18 -11.79 1.65 0.50
CA TYR A 18 -10.35 1.81 0.33
C TYR A 18 -10.02 2.27 -1.08
N TRP A 19 -9.31 3.39 -1.15
CA TRP A 19 -8.65 3.90 -2.33
C TRP A 19 -7.15 3.72 -2.15
N ILE A 20 -6.46 3.38 -3.21
CA ILE A 20 -5.00 3.35 -3.23
C ILE A 20 -4.49 4.37 -4.23
N LEU A 21 -3.31 4.91 -3.97
CA LEU A 21 -2.61 5.80 -4.88
C LEU A 21 -1.11 5.48 -4.87
N LEU A 22 -0.60 5.06 -6.02
CA LEU A 22 0.83 4.98 -6.22
C LEU A 22 1.40 6.39 -6.32
N HIS A 23 2.45 6.70 -5.57
CA HIS A 23 3.12 8.01 -5.64
C HIS A 23 3.41 8.45 -7.09
N GLY A 24 3.40 9.77 -7.30
CA GLY A 24 3.79 10.34 -8.59
C GLY A 24 5.26 10.03 -8.93
N ARG A 25 5.65 10.26 -10.19
CA ARG A 25 7.01 10.05 -10.66
C ARG A 25 8.02 10.82 -9.80
N SER A 26 8.99 10.10 -9.26
CA SER A 26 9.98 10.60 -8.32
C SER A 26 11.35 10.83 -8.97
N VAL A 27 12.22 11.58 -8.27
CA VAL A 27 13.61 11.77 -8.69
C VAL A 27 14.36 10.43 -8.83
N PRO A 28 14.22 9.45 -7.91
CA PRO A 28 14.75 8.10 -8.12
C PRO A 28 14.24 7.41 -9.39
N ASN A 29 12.95 7.59 -9.74
CA ASN A 29 12.42 7.02 -10.98
C ASN A 29 13.08 7.62 -12.23
N GLU A 30 13.35 8.93 -12.25
CA GLU A 30 14.07 9.57 -13.36
C GLU A 30 15.54 9.15 -13.45
N ARG A 31 16.17 8.88 -12.30
CA ARG A 31 17.56 8.42 -12.21
C ARG A 31 17.71 6.90 -12.41
N GLY A 32 16.60 6.18 -12.49
CA GLY A 32 16.60 4.73 -12.59
C GLY A 32 17.13 4.02 -11.34
N LEU A 33 16.89 4.57 -10.14
CA LEU A 33 17.44 4.06 -8.88
C LEU A 33 16.38 3.36 -8.01
N ILE A 34 16.79 2.27 -7.37
CA ILE A 34 16.04 1.62 -6.30
C ILE A 34 16.25 2.41 -5.00
N VAL A 35 15.17 2.92 -4.42
CA VAL A 35 15.16 3.58 -3.10
C VAL A 35 14.08 2.95 -2.25
N SER A 36 14.51 1.99 -1.44
CA SER A 36 13.66 1.10 -0.64
C SER A 36 13.94 1.16 0.86
N SER A 37 15.12 1.64 1.26
CA SER A 37 15.46 1.82 2.67
C SER A 37 14.75 3.04 3.28
N LEU A 38 14.47 2.99 4.59
CA LEU A 38 13.90 4.12 5.33
C LEU A 38 14.84 5.33 5.37
N GLU A 39 16.14 5.07 5.55
CA GLU A 39 17.18 6.11 5.62
C GLU A 39 17.19 6.97 4.36
N ASN A 40 17.14 6.35 3.18
CA ASN A 40 17.11 7.08 1.92
C ASN A 40 15.70 7.56 1.59
N GLY A 41 14.68 6.73 1.75
CA GLY A 41 13.30 7.04 1.36
C GLY A 41 12.74 8.33 1.96
N THR A 42 13.25 8.74 3.13
CA THR A 42 12.85 9.97 3.84
C THR A 42 13.67 11.22 3.46
N LYS A 43 14.69 11.08 2.60
CA LYS A 43 15.49 12.23 2.13
C LYS A 43 14.70 13.05 1.12
N LEU A 44 14.73 14.37 1.25
CA LEU A 44 13.99 15.28 0.37
C LEU A 44 14.43 15.18 -1.10
N GLU A 45 15.71 14.87 -1.34
CA GLU A 45 16.25 14.67 -2.70
C GLU A 45 15.65 13.46 -3.44
N PHE A 46 14.95 12.57 -2.73
CA PHE A 46 14.21 11.44 -3.29
C PHE A 46 12.69 11.65 -3.29
N GLY A 47 12.25 12.90 -3.22
CA GLY A 47 10.88 13.32 -3.47
C GLY A 47 10.42 13.17 -4.93
N LEU A 48 9.29 13.78 -5.23
CA LEU A 48 8.68 13.88 -6.55
C LEU A 48 9.56 14.67 -7.51
N ALA A 49 9.62 14.19 -8.76
CA ALA A 49 10.08 14.97 -9.89
C ALA A 49 8.95 15.88 -10.39
N PRO A 50 9.23 16.91 -11.23
CA PRO A 50 8.20 17.84 -11.70
C PRO A 50 6.95 17.16 -12.30
N PRO A 51 7.06 16.11 -13.16
CA PRO A 51 5.88 15.40 -13.66
C PRO A 51 5.07 14.69 -12.56
N GLY A 52 5.71 14.29 -11.46
CA GLY A 52 5.07 13.61 -10.34
C GLY A 52 4.09 14.50 -9.58
N PHE A 53 4.34 15.81 -9.51
CA PHE A 53 3.40 16.76 -8.91
C PHE A 53 2.12 16.90 -9.73
N GLU A 54 2.24 16.93 -11.06
CA GLU A 54 1.08 16.96 -11.95
C GLU A 54 0.28 15.66 -11.90
N GLN A 55 0.97 14.51 -11.82
CA GLN A 55 0.32 13.22 -11.60
C GLN A 55 -0.44 13.16 -10.27
N ALA A 56 0.16 13.63 -9.18
CA ALA A 56 -0.49 13.69 -7.87
C ALA A 56 -1.72 14.62 -7.88
N ARG A 57 -1.64 15.76 -8.58
CA ARG A 57 -2.78 16.68 -8.75
C ARG A 57 -3.90 16.01 -9.52
N ALA A 58 -3.61 15.39 -10.66
CA ALA A 58 -4.58 14.69 -11.49
C ALA A 58 -5.26 13.54 -10.72
N ALA A 59 -4.50 12.79 -9.90
CA ALA A 59 -5.06 11.78 -9.01
C ALA A 59 -6.02 12.38 -7.98
N GLY A 60 -5.65 13.51 -7.37
CA GLY A 60 -6.52 14.22 -6.43
C GLY A 60 -7.82 14.70 -7.08
N GLU A 61 -7.74 15.24 -8.29
CA GLU A 61 -8.91 15.71 -9.07
C GLU A 61 -9.83 14.55 -9.47
N LEU A 62 -9.25 13.41 -9.88
CA LEU A 62 -10.01 12.20 -10.18
C LEU A 62 -10.74 11.67 -8.93
N LEU A 63 -10.02 11.57 -7.81
CA LEU A 63 -10.60 11.13 -6.54
C LEU A 63 -11.71 12.07 -6.07
N GLN A 64 -11.49 13.39 -6.14
CA GLN A 64 -12.52 14.39 -5.81
C GLN A 64 -13.80 14.15 -6.60
N LYS A 65 -13.67 14.00 -7.92
CA LYS A 65 -14.81 13.77 -8.82
C LYS A 65 -15.58 12.51 -8.45
N GLU A 66 -14.89 11.38 -8.24
CA GLU A 66 -15.53 10.11 -7.87
C GLU A 66 -16.26 10.22 -6.51
N LEU A 67 -15.65 10.89 -5.53
CA LEU A 67 -16.26 11.11 -4.21
C LEU A 67 -17.51 11.99 -4.30
N GLU A 68 -17.48 13.05 -5.11
CA GLU A 68 -18.64 13.91 -5.37
C GLU A 68 -19.78 13.14 -6.03
N GLU A 69 -19.49 12.31 -7.04
CA GLU A 69 -20.47 11.44 -7.70
C GLU A 69 -21.09 10.42 -6.73
N MET A 70 -20.30 9.95 -5.75
CA MET A 70 -20.78 9.09 -4.67
C MET A 70 -21.52 9.85 -3.56
N GLY A 71 -21.54 11.18 -3.58
CA GLY A 71 -22.16 12.01 -2.54
C GLY A 71 -21.39 12.00 -1.21
N VAL A 72 -20.06 11.76 -1.26
CA VAL A 72 -19.21 11.70 -0.07
C VAL A 72 -18.59 13.08 0.22
N PRO A 73 -18.69 13.60 1.46
CA PRO A 73 -18.02 14.84 1.83
C PRO A 73 -16.49 14.70 1.76
N LEU A 74 -15.82 15.60 1.02
CA LEU A 74 -14.37 15.52 0.80
C LEU A 74 -13.56 15.63 2.08
N ASP A 75 -14.02 16.42 3.06
CA ASP A 75 -13.37 16.60 4.36
C ASP A 75 -13.45 15.35 5.27
N SER A 76 -14.27 14.37 4.90
CA SER A 76 -14.38 13.09 5.61
C SER A 76 -13.29 12.08 5.24
N VAL A 77 -12.58 12.30 4.12
CA VAL A 77 -11.52 11.40 3.65
C VAL A 77 -10.36 11.35 4.65
N LYS A 78 -9.86 10.15 4.90
CA LYS A 78 -8.69 9.89 5.73
C LYS A 78 -7.55 9.42 4.85
N ILE A 79 -6.44 10.14 4.88
CA ILE A 79 -5.25 9.87 4.08
C ILE A 79 -4.22 9.19 4.98
N ARG A 80 -3.79 7.99 4.60
CA ARG A 80 -2.67 7.26 5.21
C ARG A 80 -1.58 7.13 4.18
N TYR A 81 -0.37 7.56 4.50
CA TYR A 81 0.71 7.61 3.53
C TYR A 81 2.01 7.08 4.09
N SER A 82 2.85 6.51 3.23
CA SER A 82 4.22 6.16 3.62
C SER A 82 5.02 7.41 4.00
N PRO A 83 5.87 7.37 5.04
CA PRO A 83 6.73 8.50 5.43
C PRO A 83 7.82 8.84 4.39
N PHE A 84 7.94 8.12 3.28
CA PHE A 84 8.91 8.45 2.24
C PHE A 84 8.56 9.81 1.61
N SER A 85 9.57 10.55 1.15
CA SER A 85 9.38 11.92 0.65
C SER A 85 8.40 11.97 -0.52
N ARG A 86 8.56 11.06 -1.50
CA ARG A 86 7.71 10.98 -2.71
C ARG A 86 6.23 10.69 -2.39
N THR A 87 5.95 9.86 -1.40
CA THR A 87 4.58 9.56 -0.94
C THR A 87 4.03 10.68 -0.08
N THR A 88 4.85 11.29 0.77
CA THR A 88 4.49 12.45 1.59
C THR A 88 4.08 13.63 0.71
N GLU A 89 4.87 13.92 -0.33
CA GLU A 89 4.57 15.00 -1.28
C GLU A 89 3.33 14.70 -2.12
N THR A 90 3.19 13.46 -2.59
CA THR A 90 1.97 13.01 -3.30
C THR A 90 0.73 13.23 -2.42
N ALA A 91 0.76 12.73 -1.18
CA ALA A 91 -0.33 12.86 -0.24
C ALA A 91 -0.65 14.32 0.08
N ARG A 92 0.37 15.17 0.21
CA ARG A 92 0.19 16.62 0.44
C ARG A 92 -0.50 17.31 -0.73
N VAL A 93 -0.13 16.98 -1.97
CA VAL A 93 -0.78 17.52 -3.16
C VAL A 93 -2.26 17.11 -3.20
N VAL A 94 -2.55 15.82 -3.00
CA VAL A 94 -3.93 15.31 -2.99
C VAL A 94 -4.76 15.94 -1.86
N ALA A 95 -4.22 16.04 -0.65
CA ALA A 95 -4.87 16.72 0.46
C ALA A 95 -5.22 18.18 0.11
N GLY A 96 -4.32 18.89 -0.59
CA GLY A 96 -4.57 20.24 -1.08
C GLY A 96 -5.72 20.32 -2.08
N VAL A 97 -5.82 19.39 -3.03
CA VAL A 97 -6.95 19.32 -3.99
C VAL A 97 -8.28 19.09 -3.26
N LEU A 98 -8.29 18.19 -2.27
CA LEU A 98 -9.48 17.88 -1.46
C LEU A 98 -9.78 18.92 -0.38
N SER A 99 -8.97 19.98 -0.26
CA SER A 99 -9.06 21.00 0.81
C SER A 99 -8.96 20.42 2.24
N ILE A 100 -8.22 19.32 2.40
CA ILE A 100 -7.94 18.68 3.68
C ILE A 100 -6.63 19.26 4.25
N PRO A 101 -6.61 19.75 5.50
CA PRO A 101 -5.37 20.16 6.16
C PRO A 101 -4.39 18.98 6.27
N PHE A 102 -3.21 19.13 5.67
CA PHE A 102 -2.18 18.07 5.68
C PHE A 102 -1.60 17.88 7.09
N GLU A 103 -1.35 18.97 7.81
CA GLU A 103 -0.91 18.95 9.22
C GLU A 103 -2.13 18.84 10.15
N GLY A 104 -2.91 17.77 10.01
CA GLY A 104 -4.17 17.56 10.71
C GLY A 104 -4.52 16.08 10.89
N PRO A 105 -5.56 15.76 11.69
CA PRO A 105 -5.87 14.37 12.08
C PRO A 105 -6.35 13.49 10.92
N SER A 106 -6.70 14.07 9.76
CA SER A 106 -7.10 13.32 8.59
C SER A 106 -5.91 12.75 7.81
N CYS A 107 -4.71 13.30 7.94
CA CYS A 107 -3.52 12.85 7.24
C CYS A 107 -2.52 12.26 8.24
N GLU A 108 -2.06 11.04 8.00
CA GLU A 108 -1.12 10.37 8.91
C GLU A 108 -0.06 9.58 8.14
N ALA A 109 1.20 9.78 8.51
CA ALA A 109 2.32 8.99 8.02
C ALA A 109 2.36 7.62 8.75
N VAL A 110 2.35 6.53 7.99
CA VAL A 110 2.27 5.17 8.51
C VAL A 110 3.47 4.34 8.04
N MET A 111 4.28 3.87 9.00
CA MET A 111 5.49 3.08 8.73
C MET A 111 5.20 1.80 7.94
N GLY A 112 4.06 1.15 8.22
CA GLY A 112 3.65 -0.07 7.53
C GLY A 112 3.34 0.10 6.03
N LEU A 113 3.35 1.33 5.51
CA LEU A 113 3.15 1.66 4.10
C LEU A 113 4.46 1.92 3.33
N CYS A 114 5.63 1.80 3.96
CA CYS A 114 6.93 1.95 3.28
C CYS A 114 7.08 1.01 2.07
N GLU A 115 8.00 1.37 1.16
CA GLU A 115 8.36 0.54 0.02
C GLU A 115 8.81 -0.85 0.48
N HIS A 116 8.67 -1.85 -0.38
CA HIS A 116 9.26 -3.17 -0.18
C HIS A 116 10.78 -3.03 -0.04
N TYR A 117 11.34 -3.33 1.14
CA TYR A 117 12.77 -3.18 1.37
C TYR A 117 13.56 -4.36 0.78
N PHE A 118 14.31 -4.12 -0.30
CA PHE A 118 15.03 -5.18 -1.01
C PHE A 118 16.39 -5.56 -0.38
N GLY A 119 16.79 -4.85 0.67
CA GLY A 119 18.09 -5.05 1.32
C GLY A 119 19.22 -4.19 0.72
N PRO A 120 20.39 -4.16 1.38
CA PRO A 120 21.47 -3.21 1.08
C PRO A 120 22.14 -3.43 -0.28
N SER A 121 22.07 -4.64 -0.85
CA SER A 121 22.69 -4.96 -2.15
C SER A 121 21.95 -4.36 -3.36
N TYR A 122 20.69 -3.95 -3.17
CA TYR A 122 19.85 -3.32 -4.18
C TYR A 122 19.74 -1.81 -4.01
N GLU A 123 19.85 -1.32 -2.77
CA GLU A 123 19.67 0.09 -2.44
C GLU A 123 20.61 1.00 -3.22
N LEU A 124 20.08 2.08 -3.81
CA LEU A 124 20.77 3.03 -4.68
C LEU A 124 21.42 2.43 -5.95
N HIS A 125 21.03 1.22 -6.34
CA HIS A 125 21.44 0.62 -7.62
C HIS A 125 20.34 0.73 -8.68
N SER A 126 20.65 0.32 -9.91
CA SER A 126 19.71 0.36 -11.04
C SER A 126 18.41 -0.40 -10.74
N HIS A 127 17.28 0.18 -11.14
CA HIS A 127 15.97 -0.47 -11.13
C HIS A 127 15.89 -1.70 -12.07
N ASP A 128 16.86 -1.88 -12.96
CA ASP A 128 16.90 -3.08 -13.84
C ASP A 128 17.00 -4.37 -13.03
N LYS A 129 17.52 -4.28 -11.80
CA LYS A 129 17.59 -5.39 -10.84
C LYS A 129 16.21 -5.83 -10.33
N TYR A 130 15.14 -5.06 -10.55
CA TYR A 130 13.81 -5.47 -10.12
C TYR A 130 13.37 -6.80 -10.73
N ALA A 131 13.78 -7.10 -11.96
CA ALA A 131 13.45 -8.38 -12.59
C ALA A 131 14.01 -9.59 -11.80
N GLU A 132 15.17 -9.43 -11.16
CA GLU A 132 15.79 -10.47 -10.33
C GLU A 132 14.98 -10.69 -9.05
N VAL A 133 14.56 -9.59 -8.40
CA VAL A 133 13.72 -9.63 -7.20
C VAL A 133 12.37 -10.28 -7.51
N TRP A 134 11.69 -9.82 -8.57
CA TRP A 134 10.36 -10.31 -8.90
C TRP A 134 10.34 -11.79 -9.29
N ALA A 135 11.43 -12.30 -9.88
CA ALA A 135 11.57 -13.73 -10.16
C ALA A 135 11.64 -14.56 -8.86
N VAL A 136 12.31 -14.05 -7.82
CA VAL A 136 12.34 -14.67 -6.49
C VAL A 136 10.97 -14.57 -5.82
N ASP A 137 10.33 -13.41 -5.90
CA ASP A 137 9.00 -13.19 -5.31
C ASP A 137 7.94 -14.14 -5.88
N GLU A 138 7.93 -14.33 -7.21
CA GLU A 138 7.00 -15.23 -7.89
C GLU A 138 7.23 -16.68 -7.45
N ALA A 139 8.48 -17.13 -7.39
CA ALA A 139 8.82 -18.50 -7.02
C ALA A 139 8.68 -18.77 -5.51
N HIS A 140 9.02 -17.79 -4.68
CA HIS A 140 9.28 -17.94 -3.25
C HIS A 140 8.81 -16.71 -2.45
N PRO A 141 7.49 -16.43 -2.36
CA PRO A 141 6.97 -15.21 -1.73
C PRO A 141 7.23 -15.08 -0.21
N HIS A 142 7.74 -16.14 0.42
CA HIS A 142 8.16 -16.17 1.83
C HIS A 142 9.68 -16.08 2.02
N MET A 143 10.45 -15.93 0.94
CA MET A 143 11.90 -15.82 0.99
C MET A 143 12.30 -14.36 0.81
N ALA A 144 12.98 -13.80 1.80
CA ALA A 144 13.53 -12.46 1.73
C ALA A 144 14.93 -12.49 1.10
N PRO A 145 15.33 -11.44 0.36
CA PRO A 145 16.74 -11.21 0.06
C PRO A 145 17.51 -10.90 1.35
N GLU A 146 18.85 -10.98 1.29
CA GLU A 146 19.69 -10.72 2.46
C GLU A 146 19.45 -9.31 3.01
N GLY A 147 18.98 -9.25 4.27
CA GLY A 147 18.69 -8.00 4.97
C GLY A 147 17.46 -7.25 4.47
N GLY A 148 16.68 -7.79 3.53
CA GLY A 148 15.43 -7.22 3.05
C GLY A 148 14.19 -7.89 3.63
N GLU A 149 13.03 -7.56 3.05
CA GLU A 149 11.72 -8.14 3.34
C GLU A 149 11.37 -9.20 2.28
N SER A 150 10.55 -10.19 2.64
CA SER A 150 9.82 -11.00 1.67
C SER A 150 8.47 -10.37 1.34
N VAL A 151 7.83 -10.81 0.24
CA VAL A 151 6.44 -10.44 -0.08
C VAL A 151 5.50 -10.71 1.10
N ALA A 152 5.69 -11.81 1.82
CA ALA A 152 4.91 -12.16 3.00
C ALA A 152 5.15 -11.21 4.19
N ASP A 153 6.36 -10.69 4.37
CA ASP A 153 6.66 -9.69 5.41
C ASP A 153 5.93 -8.37 5.10
N VAL A 154 5.98 -7.93 3.84
CA VAL A 154 5.26 -6.75 3.36
C VAL A 154 3.75 -6.92 3.54
N ALA A 155 3.20 -8.07 3.14
CA ALA A 155 1.78 -8.39 3.34
C ALA A 155 1.37 -8.33 4.82
N ASN A 156 2.20 -8.85 5.72
CA ASN A 156 1.94 -8.83 7.15
C ASN A 156 1.85 -7.43 7.74
N ARG A 157 2.82 -6.54 7.41
CA ARG A 157 2.74 -5.15 7.91
C ARG A 157 1.58 -4.38 7.30
N LEU A 158 1.21 -4.65 6.04
CA LEU A 158 0.04 -4.05 5.41
C LEU A 158 -1.26 -4.50 6.07
N LEU A 159 -1.34 -5.78 6.49
CA LEU A 159 -2.48 -6.25 7.28
C LEU A 159 -2.55 -5.63 8.66
N ALA A 160 -1.41 -5.33 9.30
CA ALA A 160 -1.41 -4.57 10.54
C ALA A 160 -2.00 -3.16 10.33
N VAL A 161 -1.63 -2.48 9.23
CA VAL A 161 -2.21 -1.17 8.85
C VAL A 161 -3.71 -1.26 8.56
N LEU A 162 -4.15 -2.29 7.82
CA LEU A 162 -5.56 -2.52 7.56
C LEU A 162 -6.34 -2.73 8.87
N SER A 163 -5.80 -3.55 9.77
CA SER A 163 -6.43 -3.89 11.04
C SER A 163 -6.56 -2.69 11.97
N SER A 164 -5.52 -1.86 12.06
CA SER A 164 -5.59 -0.62 12.84
C SER A 164 -6.59 0.36 12.23
N THR A 165 -6.56 0.53 10.90
CA THR A 165 -7.50 1.41 10.18
C THR A 165 -8.96 0.99 10.40
N GLU A 166 -9.26 -0.30 10.31
CA GLU A 166 -10.60 -0.86 10.55
C GLU A 166 -11.06 -0.72 12.02
N THR A 167 -10.12 -0.61 12.95
CA THR A 167 -10.39 -0.38 14.37
C THR A 167 -10.66 1.10 14.64
N ASP A 168 -9.86 1.98 14.03
CA ASP A 168 -9.88 3.43 14.30
C ASP A 168 -10.99 4.16 13.53
N PHE A 169 -11.36 3.64 12.36
CA PHE A 169 -12.33 4.26 11.46
C PHE A 169 -13.44 3.30 11.06
N HIS A 170 -14.63 3.85 10.89
CA HIS A 170 -15.80 3.12 10.41
C HIS A 170 -16.52 3.96 9.36
N SER A 171 -17.04 3.32 8.30
CA SER A 171 -17.78 3.98 7.22
C SER A 171 -17.04 5.17 6.60
N SER A 172 -15.70 5.14 6.61
CA SER A 172 -14.83 6.21 6.12
C SER A 172 -14.27 5.88 4.74
N GLU A 173 -13.90 6.91 3.99
CA GLU A 173 -13.08 6.78 2.79
C GLU A 173 -11.61 6.86 3.19
N MET A 174 -10.90 5.76 2.98
CA MET A 174 -9.48 5.63 3.31
C MET A 174 -8.65 5.72 2.02
N LEU A 175 -7.88 6.78 1.87
CA LEU A 175 -6.87 6.87 0.81
C LEU A 175 -5.51 6.39 1.33
N ILE A 176 -4.99 5.32 0.74
CA ILE A 176 -3.67 4.76 1.02
C ILE A 176 -2.67 5.23 -0.05
N VAL A 177 -1.72 6.09 0.32
CA VAL A 177 -0.67 6.57 -0.59
C VAL A 177 0.64 5.82 -0.31
N SER A 178 1.07 4.98 -1.24
CA SER A 178 2.24 4.11 -1.04
C SER A 178 2.99 3.89 -2.36
N HIS A 179 3.66 2.75 -2.48
CA HIS A 179 4.61 2.42 -3.54
C HIS A 179 4.16 1.22 -4.35
N GLY A 180 4.87 0.93 -5.43
CA GLY A 180 4.44 -0.06 -6.42
C GLY A 180 4.21 -1.43 -5.80
N ASP A 181 5.23 -2.00 -5.16
CA ASP A 181 5.16 -3.36 -4.61
C ASP A 181 4.18 -3.46 -3.42
N PRO A 182 4.22 -2.59 -2.39
CA PRO A 182 3.24 -2.62 -1.30
C PRO A 182 1.78 -2.53 -1.75
N LEU A 183 1.45 -1.68 -2.74
CA LEU A 183 0.08 -1.57 -3.22
C LEU A 183 -0.37 -2.80 -4.01
N GLN A 184 0.50 -3.33 -4.87
CA GLN A 184 0.25 -4.59 -5.59
C GLN A 184 -0.01 -5.75 -4.62
N ILE A 185 0.79 -5.84 -3.55
CA ILE A 185 0.65 -6.87 -2.52
C ILE A 185 -0.64 -6.64 -1.73
N PHE A 186 -0.97 -5.39 -1.40
CA PHE A 186 -2.20 -5.04 -0.70
C PHE A 186 -3.44 -5.47 -1.49
N GLU A 187 -3.49 -5.14 -2.78
CA GLU A 187 -4.57 -5.57 -3.68
C GLU A 187 -4.68 -7.09 -3.79
N ALA A 188 -3.56 -7.79 -3.93
CA ALA A 188 -3.56 -9.25 -3.98
C ALA A 188 -4.16 -9.86 -2.71
N VAL A 189 -3.78 -9.33 -1.54
CA VAL A 189 -4.30 -9.78 -0.25
C VAL A 189 -5.81 -9.51 -0.12
N LEU A 190 -6.28 -8.33 -0.53
CA LEU A 190 -7.69 -7.98 -0.51
C LEU A 190 -8.51 -8.83 -1.50
N SER A 191 -7.98 -9.11 -2.68
CA SER A 191 -8.59 -10.00 -3.66
C SER A 191 -8.70 -11.43 -3.11
N GLY A 192 -7.65 -11.95 -2.48
CA GLY A 192 -7.67 -13.27 -1.82
C GLY A 192 -8.69 -13.33 -0.68
N ALA A 193 -8.81 -12.26 0.12
CA ALA A 193 -9.78 -12.16 1.21
C ALA A 193 -11.24 -12.11 0.71
N LYS A 194 -11.48 -11.49 -0.45
CA LYS A 194 -12.80 -11.46 -1.10
C LYS A 194 -13.24 -12.86 -1.56
N GLU A 195 -12.31 -13.69 -2.02
CA GLU A 195 -12.58 -15.07 -2.41
C GLU A 195 -12.73 -16.00 -1.20
N ASN A 196 -11.91 -15.81 -0.17
CA ASN A 196 -11.95 -16.59 1.06
C ASN A 196 -11.57 -15.73 2.26
N ALA A 197 -12.50 -15.49 3.16
CA ALA A 197 -12.26 -14.57 4.26
C ALA A 197 -11.25 -15.06 5.31
N SER A 198 -11.04 -16.38 5.44
CA SER A 198 -9.98 -16.93 6.29
C SER A 198 -8.58 -16.75 5.71
N PHE A 199 -8.48 -16.18 4.49
CA PHE A 199 -7.21 -15.83 3.86
C PHE A 199 -6.41 -14.84 4.71
N LEU A 200 -7.08 -13.86 5.34
CA LEU A 200 -6.42 -12.86 6.18
C LEU A 200 -5.72 -13.50 7.39
N ASP A 201 -6.32 -14.52 7.98
CA ASP A 201 -5.72 -15.28 9.09
C ASP A 201 -4.50 -16.06 8.59
N GLY A 202 -4.58 -16.65 7.39
CA GLY A 202 -3.46 -17.36 6.77
C GLY A 202 -2.27 -16.48 6.43
N VAL A 203 -2.47 -15.20 6.08
CA VAL A 203 -1.36 -14.25 5.86
C VAL A 203 -0.69 -13.88 7.18
N ARG A 204 -1.49 -13.63 8.23
CA ARG A 204 -1.01 -13.29 9.59
C ARG A 204 -0.20 -14.42 10.22
N ASP A 205 -0.63 -15.66 10.01
CA ASP A 205 0.08 -16.84 10.48
C ASP A 205 1.20 -17.24 9.51
N LEU A 206 2.37 -16.59 9.62
CA LEU A 206 3.61 -16.95 8.89
C LEU A 206 4.01 -18.44 9.02
N LYS A 207 3.48 -19.16 10.01
CA LYS A 207 3.68 -20.60 10.22
C LYS A 207 2.84 -21.46 9.29
N VAL A 208 1.72 -20.94 8.80
CA VAL A 208 0.89 -21.59 7.79
C VAL A 208 1.40 -21.11 6.45
N LYS A 209 2.43 -21.78 5.92
CA LYS A 209 2.80 -21.72 4.49
C LYS A 209 1.71 -22.38 3.65
N GLY A 210 0.48 -21.86 3.76
CA GLY A 210 -0.67 -22.33 3.04
C GLY A 210 -0.41 -22.09 1.56
N THR A 211 -0.53 -23.14 0.76
CA THR A 211 -0.31 -23.08 -0.69
C THR A 211 -1.17 -21.99 -1.37
N ALA A 212 -2.35 -21.71 -0.83
CA ALA A 212 -3.23 -20.65 -1.29
C ALA A 212 -2.67 -19.23 -1.03
N VAL A 213 -2.15 -18.96 0.16
CA VAL A 213 -1.55 -17.65 0.51
C VAL A 213 -0.32 -17.40 -0.36
N ALA A 214 0.58 -18.39 -0.45
CA ALA A 214 1.74 -18.30 -1.33
C ALA A 214 1.32 -18.05 -2.78
N SER A 215 0.32 -18.78 -3.30
CA SER A 215 -0.16 -18.60 -4.67
C SER A 215 -0.70 -17.20 -4.96
N VAL A 216 -1.42 -16.59 -4.02
CA VAL A 216 -1.94 -15.22 -4.19
C VAL A 216 -0.80 -14.20 -4.14
N LEU A 217 0.08 -14.33 -3.15
CA LEU A 217 1.23 -13.42 -2.99
C LEU A 217 2.20 -13.48 -4.17
N SER A 218 2.47 -14.68 -4.72
CA SER A 218 3.27 -14.85 -5.94
C SER A 218 2.71 -14.12 -7.16
N GLN A 219 1.42 -13.78 -7.16
CA GLN A 219 0.73 -13.16 -8.29
C GLN A 219 0.46 -11.67 -8.10
N HIS A 220 1.02 -11.04 -7.05
CA HIS A 220 0.79 -9.61 -6.75
C HIS A 220 1.09 -8.68 -7.94
N ARG A 221 2.05 -9.06 -8.79
CA ARG A 221 2.41 -8.32 -10.02
C ARG A 221 1.29 -8.18 -11.05
N LYS A 222 0.20 -8.96 -10.95
CA LYS A 222 -1.00 -8.79 -11.79
C LYS A 222 -1.74 -7.47 -11.51
N PHE A 223 -1.51 -6.87 -10.34
CA PHE A 223 -2.09 -5.60 -9.91
C PHE A 223 -1.14 -4.42 -10.17
N ALA A 224 -0.28 -4.51 -11.19
CA ALA A 224 0.71 -3.47 -11.49
C ALA A 224 0.03 -2.12 -11.77
N LEU A 225 0.55 -1.08 -11.13
CA LEU A 225 0.03 0.29 -11.16
C LEU A 225 0.96 1.21 -11.96
N ALA A 226 0.38 2.19 -12.64
CA ALA A 226 1.13 3.32 -13.17
C ALA A 226 1.43 4.37 -12.07
N THR A 227 2.53 5.11 -12.20
CA THR A 227 2.84 6.21 -11.26
C THR A 227 1.72 7.25 -11.26
N GLY A 228 1.23 7.62 -10.06
CA GLY A 228 0.10 8.53 -9.91
C GLY A 228 -1.27 7.90 -10.19
N GLU A 229 -1.35 6.58 -10.38
CA GLU A 229 -2.62 5.89 -10.54
C GLU A 229 -3.37 5.83 -9.20
N VAL A 230 -4.64 6.26 -9.22
CA VAL A 230 -5.58 6.15 -8.10
C VAL A 230 -6.81 5.35 -8.54
N HIS A 231 -7.24 4.41 -7.71
CA HIS A 231 -8.51 3.72 -7.90
C HIS A 231 -9.01 3.12 -6.59
N ARG A 232 -10.29 2.73 -6.58
CA ARG A 232 -10.93 2.06 -5.44
C ARG A 232 -10.71 0.55 -5.52
N VAL A 233 -10.25 -0.04 -4.42
CA VAL A 233 -9.97 -1.49 -4.34
C VAL A 233 -11.09 -2.27 -3.67
N VAL A 234 -11.86 -1.64 -2.76
CA VAL A 234 -13.04 -2.22 -2.11
C VAL A 234 -14.13 -1.17 -1.90
#